data_AF-A0A6P1NYZ6-F1
#
_entry.id   AF-A0A6P1NYZ6-F1
#
_cell.length_a   1.000
_cell.length_b   1.000
_cell.length_c   1.000
_cell.angle_alpha   90.00
_cell.angle_beta   90.00
_cell.angle_gamma   90.00
#
_symmetry.space_group_name_H-M   'P 1'
#
loop_
_entity.id
_entity.type
_entity.pdbx_description
1 polymer ?
#
loop_
_entity_poly.entity_id
_entity_poly.type
_entity_poly.pdbx_seq_one_letter_code
_entity_poly.pdbx_strand_id
1 'polypeptide(L)'
;MKNFGKIIGGLFLAIIALLFIGYLSDDETKTASSPENKKAQSASLTPSDANDAESIKLKEERIASAKKQIIALKKSFHHDKDEMSGRGWYDHKVWGKGYPEKNALTCTVFDSGHIMLRSFYTGDDWLFHESVSVKVGEERIDSDAIPSYDDSNRRDNSGGTVWESITYDSDEENGIIALIAQNVEKKILVRLNGDQYYKDITLTKIEKQAIADAYRLSNLIKTANGEDI
;
A
#
# COMPACT_ATOMS: atom_id res chain seq x y z
N MET A 1 43.21 14.57 -34.63
CA MET A 1 44.12 13.56 -35.23
C MET A 1 43.84 12.21 -34.58
N LYS A 2 43.51 11.19 -35.41
CA LYS A 2 43.59 9.72 -35.25
C LYS A 2 43.01 9.10 -33.96
N ASN A 3 41.82 8.45 -33.94
CA ASN A 3 41.34 7.17 -34.52
C ASN A 3 41.96 5.85 -33.98
N PHE A 4 41.05 4.88 -33.78
CA PHE A 4 41.15 3.41 -33.60
C PHE A 4 41.31 2.87 -32.15
N GLY A 5 40.53 1.87 -31.68
CA GLY A 5 39.46 1.09 -32.31
C GLY A 5 38.83 -0.02 -31.43
N LYS A 6 37.56 -0.32 -31.77
CA LYS A 6 36.85 -1.63 -31.91
C LYS A 6 36.58 -2.55 -30.70
N ILE A 7 35.31 -2.83 -30.32
CA ILE A 7 34.29 -3.81 -30.82
C ILE A 7 34.49 -5.25 -30.29
N ILE A 8 33.54 -5.70 -29.44
CA ILE A 8 32.88 -7.03 -29.36
C ILE A 8 31.53 -6.73 -28.68
N GLY A 9 30.31 -7.09 -29.11
CA GLY A 9 29.82 -8.13 -30.01
C GLY A 9 28.69 -8.87 -29.26
N GLY A 10 27.43 -8.74 -29.68
CA GLY A 10 26.30 -9.41 -29.00
C GLY A 10 24.91 -8.97 -29.48
N LEU A 11 24.65 -9.09 -30.78
CA LEU A 11 23.33 -8.95 -31.41
C LEU A 11 22.64 -10.33 -31.34
N PHE A 12 21.44 -10.42 -30.76
CA PHE A 12 20.57 -11.60 -30.89
C PHE A 12 19.32 -11.21 -31.68
N LEU A 13 19.25 -11.68 -32.91
CA LEU A 13 18.07 -11.61 -33.77
C LEU A 13 18.11 -12.84 -34.69
N ALA A 14 17.15 -13.74 -34.55
CA ALA A 14 16.68 -14.67 -35.59
C ALA A 14 15.35 -15.29 -35.11
N ILE A 15 14.21 -14.89 -35.67
CA ILE A 15 13.51 -15.52 -36.81
C ILE A 15 12.78 -16.81 -36.40
N ILE A 16 11.45 -16.76 -36.35
CA ILE A 16 10.61 -17.87 -36.81
C ILE A 16 9.56 -17.28 -37.77
N ALA A 17 9.52 -17.87 -38.95
CA ALA A 17 8.81 -17.45 -40.14
C ALA A 17 7.32 -17.80 -40.14
N LEU A 18 6.54 -16.94 -40.79
CA LEU A 18 5.22 -17.21 -41.36
C LEU A 18 5.30 -18.25 -42.48
N LEU A 19 4.29 -19.12 -42.59
CA LEU A 19 3.81 -19.87 -43.77
C LEU A 19 2.68 -20.82 -43.23
N PHE A 20 1.41 -20.77 -43.61
CA PHE A 20 0.86 -21.03 -44.94
C PHE A 20 -0.58 -20.50 -45.09
N ILE A 21 -0.79 -19.74 -46.17
CA ILE A 21 -1.83 -19.84 -47.21
C ILE A 21 -3.32 -19.84 -46.79
N GLY A 22 -4.00 -18.78 -47.25
CA GLY A 22 -5.44 -18.65 -47.22
C GLY A 22 -6.17 -19.55 -48.22
N TYR A 23 -7.48 -19.66 -48.00
CA TYR A 23 -8.44 -20.00 -49.03
C TYR A 23 -9.63 -19.06 -48.88
N LEU A 24 -9.77 -18.16 -49.86
CA LEU A 24 -10.99 -17.43 -50.16
C LEU A 24 -11.08 -17.44 -51.69
N SER A 25 -12.04 -18.20 -52.23
CA SER A 25 -12.77 -17.85 -53.45
C SER A 25 -13.89 -18.86 -53.71
N ASP A 26 -15.09 -18.28 -53.75
CA ASP A 26 -16.19 -18.45 -54.71
C ASP A 26 -17.23 -19.58 -54.59
N ASP A 27 -18.44 -19.06 -54.82
CA ASP A 27 -19.81 -19.54 -54.80
C ASP A 27 -20.16 -20.31 -56.09
N GLU A 28 -20.92 -21.41 -55.95
CA GLU A 28 -22.21 -21.64 -56.63
C GLU A 28 -22.64 -23.13 -56.67
N THR A 29 -23.84 -23.36 -56.16
CA THR A 29 -24.92 -24.25 -56.66
C THR A 29 -25.01 -25.76 -56.32
N LYS A 30 -26.15 -26.04 -55.64
CA LYS A 30 -27.23 -27.00 -55.97
C LYS A 30 -27.21 -28.46 -55.43
N THR A 31 -28.22 -28.67 -54.57
CA THR A 31 -29.24 -29.76 -54.50
C THR A 31 -28.94 -31.13 -53.87
N ALA A 32 -29.66 -31.36 -52.75
CA ALA A 32 -30.59 -32.47 -52.45
C ALA A 32 -30.24 -33.57 -51.40
N SER A 33 -31.27 -33.82 -50.56
CA SER A 33 -31.64 -35.00 -49.73
C SER A 33 -30.96 -35.34 -48.37
N SER A 34 -31.61 -34.92 -47.26
CA SER A 34 -32.29 -35.70 -46.16
C SER A 34 -31.76 -37.08 -45.69
N PRO A 35 -32.03 -37.58 -44.45
CA PRO A 35 -32.01 -36.99 -43.10
C PRO A 35 -31.31 -37.89 -42.01
N GLU A 36 -31.30 -37.41 -40.75
CA GLU A 36 -31.18 -38.12 -39.46
C GLU A 36 -29.86 -38.76 -38.99
N ASN A 37 -29.27 -38.21 -37.90
CA ASN A 37 -29.09 -38.95 -36.64
C ASN A 37 -28.88 -38.01 -35.44
N LYS A 38 -29.79 -38.06 -34.45
CA LYS A 38 -29.61 -37.48 -33.11
C LYS A 38 -28.94 -38.51 -32.19
N LYS A 39 -27.78 -38.20 -31.59
CA LYS A 39 -27.48 -38.66 -30.22
C LYS A 39 -26.32 -37.90 -29.55
N ALA A 40 -26.68 -37.22 -28.46
CA ALA A 40 -25.99 -37.10 -27.17
C ALA A 40 -24.48 -36.74 -27.11
N GLN A 41 -24.23 -35.50 -26.68
CA GLN A 41 -23.60 -35.17 -25.39
C GLN A 41 -22.14 -35.61 -25.16
N SER A 42 -21.21 -34.65 -25.25
CA SER A 42 -20.42 -34.25 -24.08
C SER A 42 -19.96 -32.80 -24.25
N ALA A 43 -20.49 -31.92 -23.40
CA ALA A 43 -19.87 -30.63 -23.18
C ALA A 43 -18.55 -30.92 -22.44
N SER A 44 -17.43 -30.80 -23.14
CA SER A 44 -16.12 -30.78 -22.50
C SER A 44 -16.03 -29.47 -21.71
N LEU A 45 -16.31 -29.54 -20.40
CA LEU A 45 -15.81 -28.53 -19.47
C LEU A 45 -14.29 -28.55 -19.60
N THR A 46 -13.73 -27.47 -20.14
CA THR A 46 -12.29 -27.37 -20.31
C THR A 46 -11.64 -27.12 -18.94
N PRO A 47 -10.39 -27.56 -18.72
CA PRO A 47 -9.66 -27.37 -17.45
C PRO A 47 -9.47 -25.91 -16.98
N SER A 48 -9.84 -24.93 -17.81
CA SER A 48 -9.84 -23.50 -17.48
C SER A 48 -10.88 -23.13 -16.42
N ASP A 49 -12.12 -23.63 -16.57
CA ASP A 49 -13.27 -23.16 -15.78
C ASP A 49 -13.22 -23.63 -14.32
N ALA A 50 -12.54 -24.75 -14.05
CA ALA A 50 -12.38 -25.29 -12.69
C ALA A 50 -11.34 -24.54 -11.86
N ASN A 51 -10.26 -24.06 -12.50
CA ASN A 51 -9.22 -23.27 -11.85
C ASN A 51 -9.73 -21.86 -11.52
N ASP A 52 -10.60 -21.32 -12.37
CA ASP A 52 -11.27 -20.04 -12.14
C ASP A 52 -12.31 -20.15 -11.01
N ALA A 53 -13.08 -21.24 -10.95
CA ALA A 53 -14.03 -21.45 -9.86
C ALA A 53 -13.35 -21.64 -8.49
N GLU A 54 -12.24 -22.37 -8.43
CA GLU A 54 -11.48 -22.58 -7.19
C GLU A 54 -10.82 -21.28 -6.70
N SER A 55 -10.24 -20.48 -7.61
CA SER A 55 -9.63 -19.19 -7.28
C SER A 55 -10.66 -18.15 -6.84
N ILE A 56 -11.86 -18.11 -7.45
CA ILE A 56 -12.98 -17.27 -7.02
C ILE A 56 -13.40 -17.63 -5.60
N LYS A 57 -13.61 -18.92 -5.33
CA LYS A 57 -14.01 -19.39 -4.00
C LYS A 57 -12.97 -19.02 -2.94
N LEU A 58 -11.69 -19.20 -3.24
CA LEU A 58 -10.60 -18.80 -2.34
C LEU A 58 -10.60 -17.28 -2.08
N LYS A 59 -10.85 -16.46 -3.11
CA LYS A 59 -10.95 -15.00 -2.98
C LYS A 59 -12.14 -14.59 -2.10
N GLU A 60 -13.30 -15.23 -2.27
CA GLU A 60 -14.48 -15.01 -1.42
C GLU A 60 -14.23 -15.38 0.05
N GLU A 61 -13.58 -16.52 0.31
CA GLU A 61 -13.19 -16.95 1.65
C GLU A 61 -12.22 -15.97 2.31
N ARG A 62 -11.24 -15.46 1.55
CA ARG A 62 -10.31 -14.41 2.00
C ARG A 62 -11.04 -13.12 2.36
N ILE A 63 -11.96 -12.65 1.51
CA ILE A 63 -12.77 -11.45 1.76
C ILE A 63 -13.63 -11.63 3.01
N ALA A 64 -14.30 -12.78 3.16
CA ALA A 64 -15.13 -13.07 4.32
C ALA A 64 -14.31 -13.10 5.62
N SER A 65 -13.14 -13.74 5.58
CA SER A 65 -12.19 -13.75 6.70
C SER A 65 -11.71 -12.35 7.05
N ALA A 66 -11.35 -11.54 6.05
CA ALA A 66 -10.90 -10.16 6.25
C ALA A 66 -11.98 -9.32 6.95
N LYS A 67 -13.24 -9.38 6.47
CA LYS A 67 -14.37 -8.69 7.10
C LYS A 67 -14.55 -9.06 8.57
N LYS A 68 -14.40 -10.34 8.93
CA LYS A 68 -14.47 -10.80 10.32
C LYS A 68 -13.33 -10.24 11.17
N GLN A 69 -12.10 -10.22 10.64
CA GLN A 69 -10.94 -9.68 11.35
C GLN A 69 -11.04 -8.16 11.55
N ILE A 70 -11.55 -7.44 10.55
CA ILE A 70 -11.80 -5.99 10.63
C ILE A 70 -12.72 -5.66 11.82
N ILE A 71 -13.82 -6.40 12.01
CA ILE A 71 -14.77 -6.17 13.11
C ILE A 71 -14.07 -6.28 14.47
N ALA A 72 -13.17 -7.25 14.63
CA ALA A 72 -12.41 -7.41 15.86
C ALA A 72 -11.38 -6.28 16.05
N LEU A 73 -10.63 -5.96 15.00
CA LEU A 73 -9.51 -5.01 15.04
C LEU A 73 -9.98 -3.56 15.22
N LYS A 74 -11.09 -3.15 14.58
CA LYS A 74 -11.68 -1.80 14.72
C LYS A 74 -12.01 -1.42 16.17
N LYS A 75 -12.14 -2.39 17.08
CA LYS A 75 -12.34 -2.12 18.52
C LYS A 75 -11.16 -1.36 19.15
N SER A 76 -9.97 -1.45 18.58
CA SER A 76 -8.78 -0.69 19.01
C SER A 76 -8.69 0.72 18.42
N PHE A 77 -9.67 1.13 17.60
CA PHE A 77 -9.64 2.41 16.87
C PHE A 77 -10.83 3.30 17.23
N HIS A 78 -10.60 4.62 17.18
CA HIS A 78 -11.67 5.58 16.98
C HIS A 78 -11.99 5.62 15.48
N HIS A 79 -13.27 5.61 15.12
CA HIS A 79 -13.71 5.81 13.74
C HIS A 79 -14.47 7.12 13.70
N ASP A 80 -13.96 8.05 12.90
CA ASP A 80 -14.61 9.32 12.64
C ASP A 80 -15.05 9.36 11.18
N LYS A 81 -16.07 10.16 10.91
CA LYS A 81 -16.63 10.33 9.57
C LYS A 81 -16.96 11.80 9.36
N ASP A 82 -16.48 12.33 8.25
CA ASP A 82 -16.95 13.62 7.76
C ASP A 82 -18.32 13.41 7.08
N GLU A 83 -19.37 13.99 7.66
CA GLU A 83 -20.73 13.90 7.14
C GLU A 83 -20.91 14.62 5.79
N MET A 84 -20.05 15.58 5.46
CA MET A 84 -20.14 16.34 4.21
C MET A 84 -19.54 15.57 3.03
N SER A 85 -18.32 15.03 3.19
CA SER A 85 -17.67 14.23 2.15
C SER A 85 -18.01 12.74 2.21
N GLY A 86 -18.57 12.27 3.32
CA GLY A 86 -18.80 10.86 3.60
C GLY A 86 -17.53 10.06 3.92
N ARG A 87 -16.35 10.69 3.88
CA ARG A 87 -15.05 10.06 4.13
C ARG A 87 -14.90 9.73 5.61
N GLY A 88 -14.54 8.49 5.92
CA GLY A 88 -14.20 8.08 7.29
C GLY A 88 -12.76 7.59 7.43
N TRP A 89 -12.27 7.68 8.66
CA TRP A 89 -10.91 7.31 9.02
C TRP A 89 -10.83 6.73 10.43
N TYR A 90 -9.79 5.93 10.65
CA TYR A 90 -9.50 5.21 11.87
C TYR A 90 -8.17 5.66 12.45
N ASP A 91 -8.21 6.12 13.69
CA ASP A 91 -7.01 6.42 14.50
C ASP A 91 -6.96 5.49 15.70
N HIS A 92 -5.76 4.95 15.99
CA HIS A 92 -5.62 4.00 17.08
C HIS A 92 -5.85 4.66 18.44
N LYS A 93 -6.65 4.04 19.32
CA LYS A 93 -7.07 4.60 20.62
C LYS A 93 -5.92 4.95 21.58
N VAL A 94 -4.74 4.38 21.36
CA VAL A 94 -3.53 4.71 22.15
C VAL A 94 -3.20 6.20 22.10
N TRP A 95 -3.54 6.88 21.00
CA TRP A 95 -3.23 8.30 20.79
C TRP A 95 -4.29 9.23 21.38
N GLY A 96 -5.39 8.70 21.89
CA GLY A 96 -6.53 9.49 22.35
C GLY A 96 -7.31 10.11 21.18
N LYS A 97 -8.01 11.21 21.47
CA LYS A 97 -8.71 12.02 20.46
C LYS A 97 -7.92 13.30 20.23
N GLY A 98 -7.50 13.55 18.99
CA GLY A 98 -6.71 14.72 18.62
C GLY A 98 -5.23 14.41 18.35
N TYR A 99 -4.44 15.47 18.19
CA TYR A 99 -3.00 15.34 17.92
C TYR A 99 -2.23 14.94 19.19
N PRO A 100 -1.20 14.08 19.07
CA PRO A 100 -0.35 13.75 20.20
C PRO A 100 0.34 15.00 20.77
N GLU A 101 0.25 15.21 22.08
CA GLU A 101 0.98 16.26 22.81
C GLU A 101 2.43 15.87 23.13
N LYS A 102 3.01 14.98 22.31
CA LYS A 102 4.36 14.46 22.48
C LYS A 102 4.98 14.13 21.12
N ASN A 103 6.30 14.03 21.12
CA ASN A 103 7.04 13.49 19.97
C ASN A 103 6.57 12.06 19.67
N ALA A 104 6.07 11.82 18.46
CA ALA A 104 5.43 10.55 18.12
C ALA A 104 5.45 10.26 16.61
N LEU A 105 5.32 8.97 16.27
CA LEU A 105 4.84 8.52 14.96
C LEU A 105 3.47 7.86 15.14
N THR A 106 2.51 8.23 14.30
CA THR A 106 1.16 7.65 14.29
C THR A 106 0.73 7.29 12.87
N CYS A 107 -0.36 6.54 12.75
CA CYS A 107 -0.96 6.24 11.46
C CYS A 107 -2.47 6.51 11.49
N THR A 108 -2.99 7.00 10.37
CA THR A 108 -4.43 7.12 10.11
C THR A 108 -4.78 6.20 8.95
N VAL A 109 -5.82 5.36 9.12
CA VAL A 109 -6.31 4.45 8.07
C VAL A 109 -7.66 4.95 7.57
N PHE A 110 -7.86 5.06 6.26
CA PHE A 110 -9.14 5.47 5.69
C PHE A 110 -10.05 4.28 5.42
N ASP A 111 -11.35 4.53 5.24
CA ASP A 111 -12.32 3.50 4.84
C ASP A 111 -11.99 2.84 3.48
N SER A 112 -11.19 3.48 2.64
CA SER A 112 -10.63 2.89 1.41
C SER A 112 -9.54 1.86 1.67
N GLY A 113 -8.97 1.82 2.87
CA GLY A 113 -7.77 1.03 3.20
C GLY A 113 -6.47 1.78 2.91
N HIS A 114 -6.52 2.98 2.34
CA HIS A 114 -5.37 3.87 2.29
C HIS A 114 -4.89 4.21 3.71
N ILE A 115 -3.58 4.33 3.92
CA ILE A 115 -2.94 4.57 5.21
C ILE A 115 -1.90 5.68 5.08
N MET A 116 -1.87 6.58 6.04
CA MET A 116 -0.90 7.67 6.13
C MET A 116 -0.03 7.51 7.37
N LEU A 117 1.25 7.87 7.27
CA LEU A 117 2.12 8.07 8.42
C LEU A 117 2.04 9.53 8.85
N ARG A 118 2.03 9.79 10.15
CA ARG A 118 2.20 11.15 10.69
C ARG A 118 3.30 11.18 11.71
N SER A 119 4.14 12.19 11.63
CA SER A 119 5.16 12.49 12.64
C SER A 119 4.79 13.76 13.38
N PHE A 120 5.00 13.76 14.69
CA PHE A 120 4.75 14.90 15.57
C PHE A 120 6.01 15.27 16.31
N TYR A 121 6.31 16.56 16.35
CA TYR A 121 7.31 17.17 17.20
C TYR A 121 6.64 18.14 18.18
N THR A 122 7.10 18.15 19.43
CA THR A 122 6.72 19.13 20.45
C THR A 122 7.94 19.49 21.27
N GLY A 123 8.16 20.79 21.50
CA GLY A 123 9.30 21.31 22.23
C GLY A 123 9.17 22.79 22.60
N ASP A 124 10.24 23.32 23.19
CA ASP A 124 10.33 24.74 23.59
C ASP A 124 10.87 25.64 22.46
N ASP A 125 11.41 25.05 21.40
CA ASP A 125 11.93 25.74 20.22
C ASP A 125 11.66 24.93 18.96
N TRP A 126 11.64 25.60 17.81
CA TRP A 126 11.37 24.98 16.51
C TRP A 126 12.48 24.01 16.13
N LEU A 127 12.08 22.81 15.71
CA LEU A 127 12.96 21.88 15.02
C LEU A 127 13.05 22.20 13.53
N PHE A 128 12.00 22.84 12.97
CA PHE A 128 11.78 22.95 11.54
C PHE A 128 11.84 21.57 10.87
N HIS A 129 11.06 20.65 11.40
CA HIS A 129 10.94 19.26 10.99
C HIS A 129 10.55 19.16 9.50
N GLU A 130 11.24 18.29 8.76
CA GLU A 130 11.07 18.09 7.32
C GLU A 130 11.02 16.62 6.90
N SER A 131 11.64 15.70 7.65
CA SER A 131 11.63 14.27 7.31
C SER A 131 11.82 13.38 8.54
N VAL A 132 11.52 12.09 8.41
CA VAL A 132 11.78 11.10 9.45
C VAL A 132 12.74 10.02 9.00
N SER A 133 13.57 9.55 9.93
CA SER A 133 14.40 8.37 9.75
C SER A 133 14.04 7.33 10.78
N VAL A 134 13.83 6.09 10.35
CA VAL A 134 13.53 4.96 11.24
C VAL A 134 14.61 3.91 11.14
N LYS A 135 15.15 3.51 12.29
CA LYS A 135 16.22 2.50 12.40
C LYS A 135 15.79 1.32 13.27
N VAL A 136 16.00 0.12 12.73
CA VAL A 136 15.76 -1.18 13.40
C VAL A 136 17.00 -2.07 13.22
N GLY A 137 17.80 -2.23 14.27
CA GLY A 137 19.09 -2.93 14.13
C GLY A 137 20.01 -2.17 13.17
N GLU A 138 20.45 -2.83 12.09
CA GLU A 138 21.27 -2.21 11.04
C GLU A 138 20.44 -1.62 9.89
N GLU A 139 19.15 -1.93 9.81
CA GLU A 139 18.26 -1.42 8.78
C GLU A 139 17.81 0.01 9.12
N ARG A 140 17.85 0.89 8.11
CA ARG A 140 17.38 2.26 8.20
C ARG A 140 16.60 2.62 6.95
N ILE A 141 15.44 3.24 7.14
CA ILE A 141 14.64 3.86 6.08
C ILE A 141 14.47 5.33 6.43
N ASP A 142 14.57 6.17 5.40
CA ASP A 142 14.31 7.60 5.45
C ASP A 142 13.04 7.88 4.64
N SER A 143 12.14 8.72 5.17
CA SER A 143 11.03 9.27 4.39
C SER A 143 11.55 10.28 3.38
N ASP A 144 10.71 10.63 2.43
CA ASP A 144 10.94 11.84 1.63
C ASP A 144 10.90 13.08 2.55
N ALA A 145 11.57 14.14 2.11
CA ALA A 145 11.52 15.43 2.77
C ALA A 145 10.28 16.19 2.30
N ILE A 146 9.46 16.65 3.25
CA ILE A 146 8.27 17.46 3.00
C ILE A 146 8.58 18.91 3.40
N PRO A 147 8.74 19.82 2.43
CA PRO A 147 9.11 21.20 2.70
C PRO A 147 8.09 21.92 3.58
N SER A 148 8.55 22.93 4.31
CA SER A 148 7.70 23.71 5.23
C SER A 148 6.55 24.50 4.59
N TYR A 149 6.58 24.69 3.27
CA TYR A 149 5.51 25.35 2.52
C TYR A 149 4.44 24.37 1.99
N ASP A 150 4.66 23.06 2.15
CA ASP A 150 3.68 22.04 1.77
C ASP A 150 2.57 21.95 2.81
N ASP A 151 1.32 21.77 2.37
CA ASP A 151 0.18 21.64 3.27
C ASP A 151 0.35 20.44 4.23
N SER A 152 1.10 19.42 3.85
CA SER A 152 1.38 18.26 4.68
C SER A 152 2.36 18.55 5.82
N ASN A 153 3.06 19.68 5.80
CA ASN A 153 3.95 20.15 6.88
C ASN A 153 3.30 21.31 7.64
N ARG A 154 2.83 21.02 8.86
CA ARG A 154 2.05 21.94 9.69
C ARG A 154 2.83 22.33 10.93
N ARG A 155 2.72 23.60 11.32
CA ARG A 155 3.45 24.21 12.45
C ARG A 155 2.52 25.13 13.23
N ASP A 156 2.60 25.10 14.55
CA ASP A 156 1.82 25.98 15.45
C ASP A 156 2.57 26.21 16.77
N ASN A 157 2.21 27.25 17.52
CA ASN A 157 2.79 27.55 18.82
C ASN A 157 1.83 28.26 19.77
N SER A 158 1.99 28.03 21.06
CA SER A 158 1.12 28.57 22.12
C SER A 158 1.77 28.36 23.48
N GLY A 159 1.68 29.37 24.35
CA GLY A 159 2.13 29.25 25.74
C GLY A 159 3.63 28.94 25.92
N GLY A 160 4.48 29.21 24.92
CA GLY A 160 5.90 28.87 24.94
C GLY A 160 6.25 27.49 24.38
N THR A 161 5.26 26.73 23.92
CA THR A 161 5.45 25.43 23.27
C THR A 161 5.25 25.57 21.77
N VAL A 162 6.05 24.85 20.99
CA VAL A 162 5.86 24.68 19.55
C VAL A 162 5.39 23.27 19.23
N TRP A 163 4.58 23.14 18.18
CA TRP A 163 4.14 21.87 17.61
C TRP A 163 4.44 21.85 16.12
N GLU A 164 5.00 20.76 15.65
CA GLU A 164 5.20 20.51 14.23
C GLU A 164 4.65 19.14 13.88
N SER A 165 4.02 19.01 12.73
CA SER A 165 3.57 17.72 12.24
C SER A 165 3.78 17.61 10.74
N ILE A 166 4.18 16.41 10.31
CA ILE A 166 4.25 16.07 8.90
C ILE A 166 3.35 14.87 8.66
N THR A 167 2.54 14.96 7.62
CA THR A 167 1.76 13.84 7.10
C THR A 167 2.46 13.31 5.85
N TYR A 168 2.74 12.02 5.82
CA TYR A 168 3.28 11.33 4.65
C TYR A 168 2.17 10.46 4.08
N ASP A 169 1.88 10.62 2.80
CA ASP A 169 1.06 9.67 2.05
C ASP A 169 1.92 8.42 1.76
N SER A 170 1.30 7.45 1.09
CA SER A 170 1.79 6.09 0.91
C SER A 170 3.19 6.03 0.29
N ASP A 171 3.49 6.95 -0.62
CA ASP A 171 4.73 6.91 -1.39
C ASP A 171 5.87 7.64 -0.64
N GLU A 172 5.57 8.73 0.10
CA GLU A 172 6.59 9.53 0.77
C GLU A 172 7.13 8.88 2.05
N GLU A 173 6.41 7.92 2.64
CA GLU A 173 6.84 7.22 3.86
C GLU A 173 7.87 6.10 3.60
N ASN A 174 8.10 5.73 2.34
CA ASN A 174 9.14 4.79 1.90
C ASN A 174 9.15 3.40 2.60
N GLY A 175 7.99 2.93 3.09
CA GLY A 175 7.85 1.63 3.75
C GLY A 175 8.20 1.60 5.24
N ILE A 176 8.39 2.76 5.87
CA ILE A 176 8.55 2.92 7.33
C ILE A 176 7.43 2.22 8.11
N ILE A 177 6.17 2.37 7.70
CA ILE A 177 5.01 1.75 8.37
C ILE A 177 5.19 0.23 8.39
N ALA A 178 5.50 -0.35 7.22
CA ALA A 178 5.70 -1.80 7.09
C ALA A 178 6.91 -2.28 7.91
N LEU A 179 8.02 -1.54 7.89
CA LEU A 179 9.21 -1.83 8.69
C LEU A 179 8.88 -1.89 10.18
N ILE A 180 8.14 -0.91 10.70
CA ILE A 180 7.73 -0.86 12.11
C ILE A 180 6.80 -2.04 12.42
N ALA A 181 5.79 -2.27 11.59
CA ALA A 181 4.79 -3.33 11.79
C ALA A 181 5.40 -4.74 11.84
N GLN A 182 6.46 -4.99 11.06
CA GLN A 182 7.15 -6.28 11.02
C GLN A 182 8.15 -6.47 12.17
N ASN A 183 8.44 -5.42 12.94
CA ASN A 183 9.51 -5.41 13.95
C ASN A 183 9.04 -4.93 15.34
N VAL A 184 7.77 -5.15 15.69
CA VAL A 184 7.16 -4.70 16.96
C VAL A 184 7.95 -5.10 18.22
N GLU A 185 8.62 -6.25 18.21
CA GLU A 185 9.40 -6.73 19.37
C GLU A 185 10.83 -6.17 19.44
N LYS A 186 11.33 -5.52 18.39
CA LYS A 186 12.69 -4.95 18.37
C LYS A 186 12.72 -3.52 18.88
N LYS A 187 13.89 -3.03 19.29
CA LYS A 187 14.10 -1.60 19.55
C LYS A 187 14.02 -0.84 18.21
N ILE A 188 13.18 0.19 18.16
CA ILE A 188 13.02 1.06 16.99
C ILE A 188 13.36 2.48 17.42
N LEU A 189 14.37 3.06 16.76
CA LEU A 189 14.76 4.45 16.91
C LEU A 189 14.15 5.26 15.77
N VAL A 190 13.61 6.42 16.11
CA VAL A 190 13.10 7.38 15.14
C VAL A 190 13.86 8.68 15.33
N ARG A 191 14.31 9.26 14.23
CA ARG A 191 14.83 10.61 14.19
C ARG A 191 13.82 11.49 13.46
N LEU A 192 13.41 12.56 14.12
CA LEU A 192 12.73 13.69 13.50
C LEU A 192 13.82 14.63 13.01
N ASN A 193 13.98 14.77 11.69
CA ASN A 193 15.03 15.59 11.09
C ASN A 193 14.47 17.00 10.83
N GLY A 194 15.10 17.99 11.47
CA GLY A 194 14.91 19.39 11.18
C GLY A 194 15.90 19.91 10.13
N ASP A 195 15.79 21.19 9.83
CA ASP A 195 16.70 21.88 8.90
C ASP A 195 18.14 21.98 9.45
N GLN A 196 18.29 22.19 10.76
CA GLN A 196 19.56 22.37 11.45
C GLN A 196 19.83 21.30 12.52
N TYR A 197 18.78 20.84 13.19
CA TYR A 197 18.86 19.94 14.33
C TYR A 197 18.02 18.68 14.12
N TYR A 198 18.07 17.77 15.07
CA TYR A 198 17.24 16.58 15.05
C TYR A 198 16.73 16.23 16.45
N LYS A 199 15.64 15.48 16.51
CA LYS A 199 15.12 14.88 17.74
C LYS A 199 15.03 13.37 17.61
N ASP A 200 15.79 12.65 18.44
CA ASP A 200 15.69 11.19 18.52
C ASP A 200 14.63 10.79 19.56
N ILE A 201 13.79 9.82 19.19
CA ILE A 201 12.84 9.15 20.07
C ILE A 201 12.96 7.63 19.91
N THR A 202 12.56 6.89 20.94
CA THR A 202 12.44 5.42 20.88
C THR A 202 10.97 5.05 20.97
N LEU A 203 10.45 4.31 19.99
CA LEU A 203 9.06 3.88 20.04
C LEU A 203 8.87 2.83 21.14
N THR A 204 7.87 3.04 21.98
CA THR A 204 7.45 2.08 22.99
C THR A 204 6.77 0.86 22.35
N LYS A 205 6.62 -0.23 23.12
CA LYS A 205 5.93 -1.44 22.63
C LYS A 205 4.48 -1.15 22.19
N ILE A 206 3.78 -0.31 22.93
CA ILE A 206 2.36 0.01 22.65
C ILE A 206 2.26 0.85 21.37
N GLU A 207 3.16 1.81 21.14
CA GLU A 207 3.17 2.64 19.93
C GLU A 207 3.50 1.82 18.69
N LYS A 208 4.47 0.91 18.77
CA LYS A 208 4.78 -0.03 17.68
C LYS A 208 3.59 -0.94 17.36
N GLN A 209 2.91 -1.46 18.40
CA GLN A 209 1.73 -2.29 18.20
C GLN A 209 0.58 -1.50 17.54
N ALA A 210 0.39 -0.23 17.90
CA ALA A 210 -0.63 0.62 17.29
C ALA A 210 -0.38 0.86 15.79
N ILE A 211 0.88 1.08 15.40
CA ILE A 211 1.28 1.19 13.98
C ILE A 211 1.08 -0.15 13.26
N ALA A 212 1.44 -1.27 13.91
CA ALA A 212 1.22 -2.61 13.34
C ALA A 212 -0.27 -2.94 13.15
N ASP A 213 -1.11 -2.56 14.12
CA ASP A 213 -2.57 -2.72 14.03
C ASP A 213 -3.15 -1.86 12.91
N ALA A 214 -2.66 -0.63 12.72
CA ALA A 214 -3.07 0.24 11.63
C ALA A 214 -2.68 -0.33 10.26
N TYR A 215 -1.44 -0.80 10.11
CA TYR A 215 -0.96 -1.47 8.90
C TYR A 215 -1.80 -2.72 8.58
N ARG A 216 -2.10 -3.54 9.61
CA ARG A 216 -2.97 -4.71 9.45
C ARG A 216 -4.38 -4.30 9.06
N LEU A 217 -4.95 -3.27 9.65
CA LEU A 217 -6.30 -2.79 9.34
C LEU A 217 -6.39 -2.31 7.89
N SER A 218 -5.41 -1.52 7.43
CA SER A 218 -5.28 -1.06 6.05
C SER A 218 -5.33 -2.24 5.06
N ASN A 219 -4.47 -3.23 5.25
CA ASN A 219 -4.42 -4.41 4.38
C ASN A 219 -5.70 -5.24 4.43
N LEU A 220 -6.31 -5.40 5.61
CA LEU A 220 -7.58 -6.12 5.71
C LEU A 220 -8.72 -5.39 4.95
N ILE A 221 -8.78 -4.06 5.03
CA ILE A 221 -9.78 -3.26 4.30
C ILE A 221 -9.58 -3.40 2.79
N LYS A 222 -8.35 -3.27 2.29
CA LYS A 222 -8.01 -3.50 0.87
C LYS A 222 -8.46 -4.90 0.41
N THR A 223 -8.14 -5.93 1.21
CA THR A 223 -8.57 -7.32 0.93
C THR A 223 -10.09 -7.41 0.86
N ALA A 224 -10.80 -6.80 1.82
CA ALA A 224 -12.26 -6.83 1.88
C ALA A 224 -12.93 -6.08 0.72
N ASN A 225 -12.23 -5.10 0.12
CA ASN A 225 -12.61 -4.38 -1.08
C ASN A 225 -12.29 -5.16 -2.38
N GLY A 226 -11.62 -6.31 -2.26
CA GLY A 226 -11.26 -7.18 -3.39
C GLY A 226 -9.93 -6.82 -4.06
N GLU A 227 -9.15 -5.93 -3.46
CA GLU A 227 -7.79 -5.60 -3.91
C GLU A 227 -6.84 -6.76 -3.63
N ASP A 228 -5.93 -7.00 -4.57
CA ASP A 228 -4.82 -7.92 -4.38
C ASP A 228 -3.66 -7.13 -3.71
N ILE A 229 -3.08 -7.70 -2.65
CA ILE A 229 -2.10 -7.06 -1.75
C ILE A 229 -0.82 -7.88 -1.75
#